data_AF-A0A060ZZ50-F1
#
_entry.id   AF-A0A060ZZ50-F1
#
_cell.length_a   1.000
_cell.length_b   1.000
_cell.length_c   1.000
_cell.angle_alpha   90.00
_cell.angle_beta   90.00
_cell.angle_gamma   90.00
#
_symmetry.space_group_name_H-M   'P 1'
#
loop_
_entity.id
_entity.type
_entity.pdbx_description
1 polymer ?
#
loop_
_entity_poly.entity_id
_entity_poly.type
_entity_poly.pdbx_seq_one_letter_code
_entity_poly.pdbx_strand_id
1 'polypeptide(L)'
;MRSDKHLFFLKQEGGDLYILTPFYLLCRLGEFDMSRKAGTTPGKWPFEESLCHNTVIQSRAMGSASLHSCLLGVGCTKLGHLMRSRSRLLEELGERAGIRSSRLLRKVVAEVCDSLPVLHRQYVTDTSNSDRWKEGLDYVFPALIVSAAMGALEEDVGMLLSFHTPELG
;
A
#
# COMPACT_ATOMS: atom_id res chain seq x y z
N MET A 1 5.00 -2.90 -13.53
CA MET A 1 4.94 -1.86 -12.49
C MET A 1 5.79 -2.35 -11.34
N ARG A 2 6.95 -1.74 -11.02
CA ARG A 2 7.85 -2.25 -9.98
C ARG A 2 7.18 -2.13 -8.61
N SER A 3 6.75 -3.26 -8.06
CA SER A 3 6.03 -3.35 -6.77
C SER A 3 6.95 -3.12 -5.55
N ASP A 4 8.26 -2.95 -5.79
CA ASP A 4 9.35 -2.81 -4.81
C ASP A 4 9.30 -1.55 -3.95
N LYS A 5 8.23 -0.74 -4.00
CA LYS A 5 8.09 0.50 -3.22
C LYS A 5 6.83 0.55 -2.37
N HIS A 6 5.90 -0.38 -2.56
CA HIS A 6 4.51 -0.31 -2.07
C HIS A 6 4.30 -1.05 -0.73
N LEU A 7 5.32 -1.04 0.13
CA LEU A 7 5.47 -2.00 1.23
C LEU A 7 4.73 -1.71 2.50
N PHE A 8 4.02 -0.58 2.62
CA PHE A 8 3.33 -0.42 3.88
C PHE A 8 2.31 -1.56 4.10
N PHE A 9 1.72 -2.09 3.02
CA PHE A 9 0.44 -2.73 3.19
C PHE A 9 0.12 -3.93 2.28
N LEU A 10 0.99 -4.42 1.40
CA LEU A 10 0.62 -5.51 0.48
C LEU A 10 0.31 -6.85 1.22
N LYS A 11 -0.95 -7.33 1.13
CA LYS A 11 -1.33 -8.71 1.47
C LYS A 11 -0.66 -9.62 0.45
N GLN A 12 0.36 -10.35 0.89
CA GLN A 12 1.23 -11.18 0.05
C GLN A 12 0.53 -12.32 -0.70
N GLU A 13 -0.75 -12.58 -0.41
CA GLU A 13 -1.54 -13.68 -0.97
C GLU A 13 -2.13 -13.40 -2.38
N GLY A 14 -2.01 -12.17 -2.93
CA GLY A 14 -2.74 -11.81 -4.16
C GLY A 14 -1.99 -10.99 -5.22
N GLY A 15 -0.70 -10.71 -5.05
CA GLY A 15 0.09 -9.93 -6.02
C GLY A 15 0.74 -10.79 -7.10
N ASP A 16 0.94 -10.24 -8.30
CA ASP A 16 1.78 -10.85 -9.34
C ASP A 16 3.27 -10.74 -8.94
N LEU A 17 3.88 -11.88 -8.62
CA LEU A 17 5.14 -11.99 -7.88
C LEU A 17 6.38 -11.89 -8.77
N TYR A 18 6.24 -11.96 -10.10
CA TYR A 18 7.37 -11.87 -11.03
C TYR A 18 8.06 -10.50 -11.03
N ILE A 19 7.47 -9.51 -10.34
CA ILE A 19 7.93 -8.12 -10.33
C ILE A 19 8.42 -7.70 -8.93
N LEU A 20 8.58 -8.65 -8.01
CA LEU A 20 9.16 -8.41 -6.69
C LEU A 20 10.66 -8.71 -6.70
N THR A 21 11.47 -7.79 -6.18
CA THR A 21 12.90 -8.08 -5.93
C THR A 21 13.08 -9.26 -4.95
N PRO A 22 14.21 -10.00 -5.01
CA PRO A 22 14.48 -11.16 -4.15
C PRO A 22 14.27 -10.92 -2.64
N PHE A 23 14.53 -9.70 -2.17
CA PHE A 23 14.29 -9.28 -0.79
C PHE A 23 12.84 -9.49 -0.33
N TYR A 24 11.88 -9.24 -1.21
CA TYR A 24 10.44 -9.36 -0.92
C TYR A 24 9.95 -10.80 -0.95
N LEU A 25 10.66 -11.67 -1.68
CA LEU A 25 10.39 -13.09 -1.68
C LEU A 25 10.68 -13.71 -0.31
N LEU A 26 11.80 -13.34 0.32
CA LEU A 26 12.16 -13.80 1.67
C LEU A 26 11.11 -13.39 2.71
N CYS A 27 10.59 -12.17 2.61
CA CYS A 27 9.51 -11.71 3.47
C CYS A 27 8.20 -12.48 3.28
N ARG A 28 7.96 -13.04 2.09
CA ARG A 28 6.79 -13.91 1.82
C ARG A 28 6.96 -15.32 2.36
N LEU A 29 8.19 -15.80 2.41
CA LEU A 29 8.52 -17.09 3.00
C LEU A 29 8.38 -17.08 4.53
N GLY A 30 8.04 -15.94 5.14
CA GLY A 30 7.86 -15.81 6.58
C GLY A 30 9.17 -15.73 7.34
N GLU A 31 10.29 -15.39 6.67
CA GLU A 31 11.59 -15.23 7.33
C GLU A 31 11.70 -13.87 8.03
N PHE A 32 11.05 -12.84 7.48
CA PHE A 32 11.12 -11.48 7.97
C PHE A 32 9.74 -10.83 8.07
N ASP A 33 9.50 -10.19 9.22
CA ASP A 33 8.42 -9.24 9.42
C ASP A 33 8.89 -7.85 9.00
N MET A 34 8.04 -7.14 8.28
CA MET A 34 8.29 -5.76 7.86
C MET A 34 7.24 -4.84 8.44
N SER A 35 7.71 -3.76 9.06
CA SER A 35 6.86 -2.64 9.44
C SER A 35 7.54 -1.33 9.03
N ARG A 36 6.79 -0.24 9.00
CA ARG A 36 7.37 1.10 8.87
C ARG A 36 6.96 1.89 10.10
N LYS A 37 7.84 2.77 10.56
CA LYS A 37 7.65 3.51 11.82
C LYS A 37 6.32 4.28 11.79
N ALA A 38 5.36 3.87 12.63
CA ALA A 38 4.11 4.58 12.80
C ALA A 38 4.39 6.01 13.30
N GLY A 39 3.71 7.00 12.71
CA GLY A 39 3.82 8.41 13.15
C GLY A 39 4.80 9.29 12.38
N THR A 40 5.40 8.83 11.29
CA THR A 40 6.08 9.76 10.36
C THR A 40 5.08 10.74 9.75
N THR A 41 5.46 12.02 9.70
CA THR A 41 4.70 13.05 8.99
C THR A 41 4.46 12.60 7.55
N PRO A 42 3.20 12.60 7.07
CA PRO A 42 2.88 12.17 5.72
C PRO A 42 3.56 13.10 4.70
N GLY A 43 4.39 12.50 3.84
CA GLY A 43 4.90 13.12 2.63
C GLY A 43 4.02 12.76 1.45
N LYS A 44 4.54 12.82 0.22
CA LYS A 44 3.78 12.44 -1.00
C LYS A 44 3.66 10.93 -1.23
N TRP A 45 4.45 10.13 -0.50
CA TRP A 45 4.49 8.68 -0.64
C TRP A 45 3.14 7.96 -0.41
N PRO A 46 2.18 8.43 0.43
CA PRO A 46 0.91 7.71 0.62
C PRO A 46 0.11 7.59 -0.67
N PHE A 47 0.29 8.52 -1.62
CA PHE A 47 -0.38 8.46 -2.91
C PHE A 47 0.18 7.37 -3.84
N GLU A 48 1.40 6.88 -3.58
CA GLU A 48 1.95 5.71 -4.27
C GLU A 48 1.43 4.40 -3.68
N GLU A 49 0.80 4.41 -2.51
CA GLU A 49 0.27 3.18 -1.91
C GLU A 49 -0.81 2.57 -2.79
N SER A 50 -0.74 1.24 -2.93
CA SER A 50 -1.74 0.48 -3.65
C SER A 50 -3.09 0.62 -2.93
N LEU A 51 -4.17 0.81 -3.69
CA LEU A 51 -5.53 0.67 -3.14
C LEU A 51 -5.82 -0.79 -2.81
N CYS A 52 -5.28 -1.66 -3.64
CA CYS A 52 -5.55 -3.08 -3.66
C CYS A 52 -4.55 -3.83 -2.80
N HIS A 53 -5.02 -4.88 -2.14
CA HIS A 53 -4.20 -5.70 -1.26
C HIS A 53 -3.52 -4.87 -0.16
N ASN A 54 -4.08 -3.75 0.28
CA ASN A 54 -3.48 -2.87 1.28
C ASN A 54 -4.06 -3.19 2.67
N THR A 55 -3.28 -3.73 3.60
CA THR A 55 -3.62 -4.13 4.96
C THR A 55 -4.07 -2.98 5.86
N VAL A 56 -3.71 -1.72 5.55
CA VAL A 56 -4.29 -0.55 6.23
C VAL A 56 -5.58 -0.10 5.58
N ILE A 57 -5.73 -0.26 4.26
CA ILE A 57 -6.99 0.02 3.58
C ILE A 57 -7.99 -1.11 3.83
N GLN A 58 -8.51 -1.16 5.06
CA GLN A 58 -9.58 -2.05 5.48
C GLN A 58 -10.94 -1.48 5.06
N SER A 59 -11.17 -1.39 3.76
CA SER A 59 -12.46 -0.96 3.19
C SER A 59 -13.26 -2.16 2.70
N ARG A 60 -14.55 -2.21 3.05
CA ARG A 60 -15.49 -3.21 2.52
C ARG A 60 -15.63 -3.08 1.01
N ALA A 61 -15.61 -1.86 0.47
CA ALA A 61 -15.57 -1.64 -0.96
C ALA A 61 -14.32 -2.22 -1.63
N MET A 62 -13.16 -2.10 -0.99
CA MET A 62 -11.90 -2.67 -1.51
C MET A 62 -11.83 -4.20 -1.37
N GLY A 63 -12.67 -4.81 -0.52
CA GLY A 63 -12.86 -6.27 -0.45
C GLY A 63 -13.74 -6.85 -1.58
N SER A 64 -14.42 -6.01 -2.37
CA SER A 64 -15.24 -6.47 -3.49
C SER A 64 -14.40 -6.78 -4.72
N ALA A 65 -14.34 -8.05 -5.12
CA ALA A 65 -13.63 -8.49 -6.34
C ALA A 65 -14.11 -7.76 -7.61
N SER A 66 -15.40 -7.47 -7.71
CA SER A 66 -15.97 -6.76 -8.85
C SER A 66 -15.52 -5.31 -8.90
N LEU A 67 -15.57 -4.58 -7.77
CA LEU A 67 -15.08 -3.20 -7.72
C LEU A 67 -13.58 -3.13 -7.97
N HIS A 68 -12.84 -4.07 -7.40
CA HIS A 68 -11.42 -4.23 -7.62
C HIS A 68 -11.09 -4.39 -9.11
N SER A 69 -11.76 -5.33 -9.80
CA SER A 69 -11.58 -5.54 -11.24
C SER A 69 -11.93 -4.29 -12.05
N CYS A 70 -13.00 -3.57 -11.69
CA CYS A 70 -13.38 -2.33 -12.35
C CYS A 70 -12.32 -1.23 -12.18
N LEU A 71 -11.83 -1.02 -10.96
CA LEU A 71 -10.79 -0.03 -10.66
C LEU A 71 -9.48 -0.37 -11.39
N LEU A 72 -9.09 -1.64 -11.42
CA LEU A 72 -7.94 -2.10 -12.20
C LEU A 72 -8.13 -1.88 -13.71
N GLY A 73 -9.32 -2.16 -14.25
CA GLY A 73 -9.64 -1.98 -15.67
C GLY A 73 -9.59 -0.53 -16.14
N VAL A 74 -9.76 0.44 -15.23
CA VAL A 74 -9.58 1.87 -15.51
C VAL A 74 -8.19 2.38 -15.09
N GLY A 75 -7.30 1.52 -14.59
CA GLY A 75 -5.95 1.90 -14.15
C GLY A 75 -5.88 2.57 -12.77
N CYS A 76 -6.99 2.58 -12.01
CA CYS A 76 -7.04 3.11 -10.66
C CYS A 76 -6.47 2.09 -9.65
N THR A 77 -5.14 2.02 -9.60
CA THR A 77 -4.38 1.08 -8.75
C THR A 77 -3.88 1.68 -7.44
N LYS A 78 -3.78 3.01 -7.35
CA LYS A 78 -3.10 3.75 -6.28
C LYS A 78 -4.01 4.77 -5.60
N LEU A 79 -3.69 5.09 -4.35
CA LEU A 79 -4.41 6.12 -3.60
C LEU A 79 -4.40 7.48 -4.32
N GLY A 80 -3.28 7.84 -4.95
CA GLY A 80 -3.16 9.02 -5.79
C GLY A 80 -4.16 9.06 -6.95
N HIS A 81 -4.37 7.93 -7.64
CA HIS A 81 -5.36 7.81 -8.72
C HIS A 81 -6.78 8.08 -8.22
N LEU A 82 -7.12 7.52 -7.05
CA LEU A 82 -8.44 7.69 -6.44
C LEU A 82 -8.68 9.15 -6.01
N MET A 83 -7.65 9.86 -5.53
CA MET A 83 -7.78 11.22 -4.99
C MET A 83 -7.72 12.33 -6.04
N ARG A 84 -6.97 12.17 -7.15
CA ARG A 84 -6.60 13.29 -8.04
C ARG A 84 -7.67 13.71 -9.04
N SER A 85 -8.54 12.82 -9.52
CA SER A 85 -9.59 13.21 -10.48
C SER A 85 -10.81 12.32 -10.38
N ARG A 86 -11.61 12.57 -9.34
CA ARG A 86 -12.85 11.84 -9.04
C ARG A 86 -13.88 11.92 -10.16
N SER A 87 -13.98 13.04 -10.88
CA SER A 87 -14.88 13.21 -12.02
C SER A 87 -14.46 12.36 -13.21
N ARG A 88 -13.19 12.47 -13.63
CA ARG A 88 -12.62 11.66 -14.71
C ARG A 88 -12.68 10.16 -14.41
N LEU A 89 -12.36 9.77 -13.17
CA LEU A 89 -12.47 8.38 -12.75
C LEU A 89 -13.91 7.87 -12.85
N LEU A 90 -14.91 8.70 -12.51
CA LEU A 90 -16.31 8.35 -12.64
C LEU A 90 -16.73 8.18 -14.11
N GLU A 91 -16.22 9.03 -15.01
CA GLU A 91 -16.44 8.90 -16.46
C GLU A 91 -15.81 7.60 -16.99
N GLU A 92 -14.55 7.34 -16.68
CA GLU A 92 -13.84 6.13 -17.10
C GLU A 92 -14.50 4.85 -16.54
N LEU A 93 -14.96 4.87 -15.29
CA LEU A 93 -15.75 3.78 -14.70
C LEU A 93 -17.12 3.62 -15.36
N GLY A 94 -17.76 4.73 -15.76
CA GLY A 94 -19.04 4.74 -16.46
C GLY A 94 -18.94 4.16 -17.88
N GLU A 95 -17.85 4.44 -18.59
CA GLU A 95 -17.58 3.97 -19.95
C GLU A 95 -17.09 2.51 -19.96
N ARG A 96 -16.12 2.17 -19.11
CA ARG A 96 -15.43 0.86 -19.16
C ARG A 96 -16.05 -0.21 -18.28
N ALA A 97 -16.71 0.19 -17.19
CA ALA A 97 -17.28 -0.73 -16.21
C ALA A 97 -18.79 -0.57 -16.01
N GLY A 98 -19.43 0.37 -16.71
CA GLY A 98 -20.86 0.67 -16.55
C GLY A 98 -21.22 1.30 -15.20
N ILE A 99 -20.24 1.67 -14.37
CA ILE A 99 -20.45 2.24 -13.04
C ILE A 99 -20.55 3.76 -13.16
N ARG A 100 -21.79 4.28 -13.19
CA ARG A 100 -22.06 5.74 -13.27
C ARG A 100 -22.40 6.37 -11.92
N SER A 101 -22.29 5.60 -10.83
CA SER A 101 -22.76 6.02 -9.51
C SER A 101 -21.73 6.88 -8.79
N SER A 102 -21.90 8.20 -8.86
CA SER A 102 -21.10 9.16 -8.07
C SER A 102 -21.25 8.93 -6.55
N ARG A 103 -22.41 8.40 -6.12
CA ARG A 103 -22.65 8.01 -4.72
C ARG A 103 -21.77 6.85 -4.29
N LEU A 104 -21.63 5.83 -5.15
CA LEU A 104 -20.76 4.69 -4.88
C LEU A 104 -19.30 5.16 -4.78
N LEU A 105 -18.82 5.94 -5.74
CA LEU A 105 -17.45 6.43 -5.73
C LEU A 105 -17.14 7.27 -4.48
N ARG A 106 -18.06 8.16 -4.07
CA ARG A 106 -17.91 8.91 -2.81
C ARG A 106 -17.84 8.00 -1.58
N LYS A 107 -18.63 6.94 -1.54
CA LYS A 107 -18.60 5.96 -0.46
C LYS A 107 -17.28 5.20 -0.42
N VAL A 108 -16.76 4.77 -1.58
CA VAL A 108 -15.43 4.13 -1.66
C VAL A 108 -14.35 5.06 -1.14
N VAL A 109 -14.33 6.32 -1.61
CA VAL A 109 -13.36 7.33 -1.14
C VAL A 109 -13.45 7.53 0.37
N ALA A 110 -14.67 7.65 0.92
CA ALA A 110 -14.87 7.81 2.36
C ALA A 110 -14.34 6.59 3.13
N GLU A 111 -14.70 5.37 2.73
CA GLU A 111 -14.21 4.16 3.38
C GLU A 111 -12.68 4.02 3.32
N VAL A 112 -12.08 4.35 2.19
CA VAL A 112 -10.61 4.33 2.04
C VAL A 112 -9.97 5.38 2.95
N CYS A 113 -10.45 6.62 2.94
CA CYS A 113 -9.93 7.66 3.84
C CYS A 113 -10.11 7.31 5.32
N ASP A 114 -11.25 6.70 5.67
CA ASP A 114 -11.57 6.32 7.05
C ASP A 114 -10.72 5.16 7.58
N SER A 115 -10.17 4.33 6.69
CA SER A 115 -9.22 3.29 7.05
C SER A 115 -7.81 3.81 7.34
N LEU A 116 -7.47 5.03 6.88
CA LEU A 116 -6.14 5.61 7.08
C LEU A 116 -5.96 6.16 8.50
N PRO A 117 -4.71 6.10 9.04
CA PRO A 117 -4.36 6.80 10.28
C PRO A 117 -4.62 8.31 10.16
N VAL A 118 -5.00 8.96 11.26
CA VAL A 118 -5.50 10.36 11.29
C VAL A 118 -4.62 11.34 10.50
N LEU A 119 -3.30 11.31 10.71
CA LEU A 119 -2.37 12.20 10.01
C LEU A 119 -2.39 11.99 8.49
N HIS A 120 -2.41 10.73 8.05
CA HIS A 120 -2.44 10.37 6.63
C HIS A 120 -3.77 10.74 6.01
N ARG A 121 -4.88 10.52 6.72
CA ARG A 121 -6.22 10.94 6.28
C ARG A 121 -6.24 12.43 5.99
N GLN A 122 -5.82 13.26 6.94
CA GLN A 122 -5.78 14.72 6.78
C GLN A 122 -4.97 15.14 5.55
N TYR A 123 -3.79 14.54 5.37
CA TYR A 123 -2.91 14.85 4.24
C TYR A 123 -3.50 14.45 2.88
N VAL A 124 -4.07 13.24 2.79
CA VAL A 124 -4.59 12.66 1.54
C VAL A 124 -5.91 13.33 1.12
N THR A 125 -6.72 13.78 2.08
CA THR A 125 -7.99 14.47 1.79
C THR A 125 -7.80 15.89 1.26
N ASP A 126 -6.64 16.50 1.48
CA ASP A 126 -6.31 17.79 0.88
C ASP A 126 -5.98 17.61 -0.61
N THR A 127 -6.89 18.10 -1.46
CA THR A 127 -6.78 18.00 -2.93
C THR A 127 -5.51 18.63 -3.47
N SER A 128 -4.95 19.65 -2.81
CA SER A 128 -3.71 20.28 -3.26
C SER A 128 -2.52 19.32 -3.19
N ASN A 129 -2.55 18.33 -2.30
CA ASN A 129 -1.50 17.33 -2.17
C ASN A 129 -1.59 16.26 -3.27
N SER A 130 -2.81 15.80 -3.60
CA SER A 130 -3.01 14.83 -4.67
C SER A 130 -2.75 15.42 -6.05
N ASP A 131 -3.04 16.71 -6.27
CA ASP A 131 -2.72 17.41 -7.52
C ASP A 131 -1.21 17.55 -7.77
N ARG A 132 -0.43 17.67 -6.69
CA ARG A 132 1.04 17.74 -6.73
C ARG A 132 1.72 16.36 -6.81
N TRP A 133 0.93 15.29 -6.77
CA TRP A 133 1.40 13.92 -6.95
C TRP A 133 1.43 13.55 -8.44
N LYS A 134 2.53 12.91 -8.85
CA LYS A 134 2.74 12.40 -10.20
C LYS A 134 3.22 10.96 -10.07
N GLU A 135 2.55 10.08 -10.79
CA GLU A 135 2.90 8.67 -10.81
C GLU A 135 4.34 8.44 -11.28
N GLY A 136 5.05 7.55 -10.59
CA GLY A 136 6.37 7.07 -11.01
C GLY A 136 7.52 7.97 -10.62
N LEU A 137 7.28 9.04 -9.87
CA LEU A 137 8.35 9.81 -9.24
C LEU A 137 8.90 9.09 -8.00
N ASP A 138 10.19 9.30 -7.74
CA ASP A 138 10.84 8.82 -6.54
C ASP A 138 10.47 9.69 -5.34
N TYR A 139 9.47 9.26 -4.58
CA TYR A 139 9.11 9.85 -3.31
C TYR A 139 9.91 9.23 -2.17
N VAL A 140 10.18 10.04 -1.14
CA VAL A 140 10.82 9.56 0.08
C VAL A 140 9.77 8.82 0.91
N PHE A 141 9.98 7.52 1.06
CA PHE A 141 9.17 6.68 1.95
C PHE A 141 9.78 6.65 3.36
N PRO A 142 8.96 6.55 4.43
CA PRO A 142 9.41 6.32 5.80
C PRO A 142 10.35 5.11 5.92
N ALA A 143 11.28 5.12 6.86
CA ALA A 143 12.21 4.00 7.01
C ALA A 143 11.48 2.66 7.19
N LEU A 144 11.94 1.65 6.46
CA LEU A 144 11.51 0.26 6.60
C LEU A 144 12.23 -0.36 7.80
N ILE A 145 11.45 -0.89 8.74
CA ILE A 145 11.91 -1.68 9.86
C ILE A 145 11.73 -3.14 9.45
N VAL A 146 12.83 -3.88 9.45
CA VAL A 146 12.86 -5.31 9.15
C VAL A 146 13.22 -6.03 10.44
N SER A 147 12.40 -6.98 10.85
CA SER A 147 12.63 -7.86 12.00
C SER A 147 12.51 -9.30 11.55
N ALA A 148 13.20 -10.23 12.22
CA ALA A 148 12.94 -11.65 12.02
C ALA A 148 11.49 -11.95 12.43
N ALA A 149 10.78 -12.78 11.66
CA ALA A 149 9.44 -13.21 12.06
C ALA A 149 9.55 -14.06 13.33
N MET A 150 8.89 -13.62 14.41
CA MET A 150 8.93 -14.35 15.69
C MET A 150 8.21 -15.70 15.52
N GLY A 151 9.02 -16.75 15.33
CA GLY A 151 8.59 -18.11 15.05
C GLY A 151 9.60 -18.92 14.22
N ALA A 152 10.60 -18.28 13.60
CA ALA A 152 11.55 -18.98 12.72
C ALA A 152 12.98 -19.15 13.29
N LEU A 153 13.34 -18.56 14.42
CA LEU A 153 14.63 -18.82 15.07
C LEU A 153 14.45 -18.84 16.59
N GLU A 154 14.25 -20.03 17.17
CA GLU A 154 14.80 -20.28 18.51
C GLU A 154 16.32 -20.22 18.33
N GLU A 155 16.98 -19.24 18.95
CA GLU A 155 18.44 -19.23 18.99
C GLU A 155 18.89 -20.49 19.74
N ASP A 156 19.30 -21.51 18.99
CA ASP A 156 19.91 -22.69 19.58
C ASP A 156 21.30 -22.30 20.12
N VAL A 157 21.64 -22.84 21.30
CA VAL A 157 22.87 -22.52 22.02
C VAL A 157 24.04 -23.06 21.20
N GLY A 158 24.61 -22.21 20.34
CA GLY A 158 25.67 -22.58 19.39
C GLY A 158 25.65 -21.83 18.05
N MET A 159 24.62 -21.02 17.78
CA MET A 159 24.60 -20.15 16.60
C MET A 159 25.69 -19.07 16.69
N LEU A 160 26.50 -18.94 15.64
CA LEU A 160 27.64 -18.00 15.55
C LEU A 160 27.21 -16.52 15.48
N LEU A 161 25.93 -16.25 15.23
CA LEU A 161 25.36 -14.92 15.08
C LEU A 161 24.15 -14.83 15.99
N SER A 162 24.23 -13.99 17.02
CA SER A 162 23.06 -13.66 17.85
C SER A 162 22.43 -12.35 17.34
N PHE A 163 21.10 -12.27 17.41
CA PHE A 163 20.38 -11.03 17.08
C PHE A 163 20.58 -9.93 18.14
N HIS A 164 21.12 -10.28 19.31
CA HIS A 164 21.34 -9.39 20.44
C HIS A 164 22.77 -8.85 20.55
N THR A 165 23.70 -9.34 19.72
CA THR A 165 25.10 -8.88 19.71
C THR A 165 25.46 -8.40 18.31
N PRO A 166 25.30 -7.10 18.00
CA PRO A 166 25.74 -6.56 16.72
C PRO A 166 27.23 -6.23 16.81
N GLU A 167 28.08 -7.24 16.91
CA GLU A 167 29.54 -7.04 16.87
C GLU A 167 30.14 -7.89 15.75
N LEU A 168 30.43 -7.23 14.62
CA LEU A 168 31.52 -7.64 13.75
C LEU A 168 32.76 -6.90 14.24
N GLY A 169 33.53 -7.57 15.10
CA GLY A 169 34.78 -7.09 15.69
C GLY A 169 35.44 -8.15 16.54
#